data_AF-A0A0X8X4G5-F1
#
_entry.id   AF-A0A0X8X4G5-F1
#
_cell.length_a   1.000
_cell.length_b   1.000
_cell.length_c   1.000
_cell.angle_alpha   90.00
_cell.angle_beta   90.00
_cell.angle_gamma   90.00
#
_symmetry.space_group_name_H-M   'P 1'
#
loop_
_entity.id
_entity.type
_entity.pdbx_description
1 polymer ?
#
loop_
_entity_poly.entity_id
_entity_poly.type
_entity_poly.pdbx_seq_one_letter_code
_entity_poly.pdbx_strand_id
1 'polypeptide(L)' 'MTRLTIDKKKYALIPEENYQELKKMAALKREPEKTFSIEEARNYSKSLIRKWASEK' A
#
# COMPACT_ATOMS: atom_id res chain seq x y z
N MET A 1 -11.03 12.84 33.37
CA MET A 1 -9.97 12.07 34.07
C MET A 1 -10.16 10.61 33.67
N THR A 2 -9.43 10.13 32.66
CA THR A 2 -9.70 8.84 32.00
C THR A 2 -8.85 7.76 32.65
N ARG A 3 -9.49 6.74 33.26
CA ARG A 3 -8.81 5.65 33.98
C ARG A 3 -8.76 4.43 33.06
N LEU A 4 -7.56 4.05 32.60
CA LEU A 4 -7.34 2.87 31.76
C LEU A 4 -6.78 1.74 32.63
N THR A 5 -7.56 0.67 32.79
CA THR A 5 -7.09 -0.57 33.42
C THR A 5 -6.55 -1.47 32.32
N ILE A 6 -5.23 -1.60 32.24
CA ILE A 6 -4.53 -2.27 31.14
C ILE A 6 -4.00 -3.61 31.65
N ASP A 7 -4.59 -4.71 31.17
CA ASP A 7 -4.26 -6.08 31.58
C ASP A 7 -3.01 -6.61 30.88
N LYS A 8 -2.22 -7.46 31.54
CA LYS A 8 -0.80 -7.89 31.31
C LYS A 8 -0.31 -8.14 29.86
N LYS A 9 -0.42 -7.16 28.96
CA LYS A 9 0.22 -7.14 27.64
C LYS A 9 1.02 -5.86 27.46
N LYS A 10 1.93 -5.84 26.49
CA LYS A 10 2.67 -4.63 26.11
C LYS A 10 1.78 -3.79 25.20
N TYR A 11 1.44 -2.58 25.61
CA TYR A 11 0.67 -1.62 24.81
C TYR A 11 1.51 -0.37 24.55
N ALA A 12 1.29 0.24 23.40
CA ALA A 12 1.80 1.57 23.08
C ALA A 12 0.60 2.52 23.01
N LEU A 13 0.67 3.63 23.75
CA LEU A 13 -0.25 4.75 23.59
C LEU A 13 0.33 5.65 22.52
N ILE A 14 -0.46 5.90 21.47
CA ILE A 14 -0.08 6.80 20.38
C ILE A 14 -1.15 7.86 20.19
N PRO A 15 -0.78 9.10 19.81
CA PRO A 15 -1.72 10.12 19.38
C PRO A 15 -2.56 9.66 18.19
N GLU A 16 -3.77 10.21 18.05
CA GLU A 16 -4.69 9.86 16.96
C GLU A 16 -4.08 10.17 15.59
N GLU A 17 -3.34 11.28 15.45
CA GLU A 17 -2.67 11.60 14.18
C GLU A 17 -1.71 10.47 13.76
N ASN A 18 -0.89 10.00 14.70
CA ASN A 18 0.07 8.93 14.46
C ASN A 18 -0.63 7.59 14.16
N TYR A 19 -1.76 7.32 14.80
CA TYR A 19 -2.57 6.13 14.49
C TYR A 19 -3.10 6.16 13.06
N GLN A 20 -3.61 7.32 12.61
CA GLN A 20 -4.11 7.49 11.23
C GLN A 20 -2.99 7.33 10.19
N GLU A 21 -1.78 7.84 10.47
CA GLU A 21 -0.62 7.64 9.60
C GLU A 21 -0.20 6.17 9.51
N LEU A 22 -0.09 5.48 10.64
CA LEU A 22 0.25 4.07 10.68
C LEU A 22 -0.81 3.22 9.96
N LYS A 23 -2.09 3.55 10.11
CA LYS A 23 -3.18 2.90 9.40
C LYS A 23 -3.07 3.10 7.88
N LYS A 24 -2.76 4.30 7.41
CA LYS A 24 -2.50 4.58 5.99
C LYS A 24 -1.31 3.80 5.46
N MET A 25 -0.20 3.78 6.21
CA MET A 25 1.00 3.02 5.83
C MET A 25 0.76 1.50 5.83
N ALA A 26 -0.05 0.96 6.74
CA ALA A 26 -0.38 -0.46 6.76
C ALA A 26 -1.35 -0.86 5.64
N ALA A 27 -2.32 0.01 5.31
CA ALA A 27 -3.26 -0.21 4.21
C ALA A 27 -2.56 -0.13 2.83
N LEU A 28 -1.65 0.83 2.68
CA LEU A 28 -0.73 0.90 1.57
C LEU A 28 0.38 -0.13 1.82
N LYS A 29 0.14 -1.42 1.56
CA LYS A 29 1.23 -2.41 1.40
C LYS A 29 2.14 -1.93 0.27
N ARG A 30 3.07 -1.02 0.57
CA ARG A 30 4.04 -0.47 -0.36
C ARG A 30 5.10 -1.54 -0.57
N GLU A 31 4.76 -2.56 -1.34
CA GLU A 31 5.77 -3.06 -2.25
C GLU A 31 6.03 -1.91 -3.23
N PRO A 32 7.29 -1.50 -3.46
CA PRO A 32 7.59 -0.58 -4.53
C PRO A 32 7.22 -1.28 -5.85
N GLU A 33 5.96 -1.10 -6.27
CA GLU A 33 5.54 -1.53 -7.59
C GLU A 33 6.42 -0.82 -8.61
N LYS A 34 6.77 -1.54 -9.67
CA LYS A 34 7.62 -0.99 -10.73
C LYS A 34 6.88 0.18 -11.39
N THR A 35 7.24 1.39 -10.99
CA THR A 35 6.67 2.61 -11.57
C THR A 35 7.22 2.78 -12.97
N PHE A 36 6.34 2.71 -13.97
CA PHE A 36 6.69 3.03 -15.34
C PHE A 36 6.53 4.53 -15.59
N SER A 37 7.42 5.10 -16.39
CA SER A 37 7.13 6.37 -17.06
C SER A 37 5.95 6.20 -18.03
N ILE A 38 5.32 7.31 -18.44
CA ILE A 38 4.16 7.28 -19.34
C ILE A 38 4.50 6.56 -20.66
N GLU A 39 5.70 6.76 -21.19
CA GLU A 39 6.17 6.14 -22.42
C GLU A 39 6.39 4.62 -22.24
N GLU A 40 7.00 4.22 -21.14
CA GLU A 40 7.20 2.80 -20.81
C GLU A 40 5.87 2.08 -20.61
N ALA A 41 4.91 2.71 -19.93
CA ALA A 41 3.57 2.15 -19.75
C ALA A 41 2.82 1.96 -21.08
N ARG A 42 2.96 2.92 -22.01
CA ARG A 42 2.38 2.83 -23.36
C ARG A 42 3.01 1.72 -24.19
N ASN A 43 4.32 1.53 -24.10
CA ASN A 43 5.01 0.47 -24.83
C ASN A 43 4.68 -0.91 -24.24
N TYR A 44 4.65 -1.03 -22.91
CA TYR A 44 4.32 -2.26 -22.21
C TYR A 44 2.86 -2.70 -22.45
N SER A 45 1.90 -1.77 -22.41
CA SER A 45 0.50 -2.09 -22.70
C SER A 45 0.31 -2.59 -24.15
N LYS A 46 0.93 -1.94 -25.13
CA LYS A 46 0.89 -2.38 -26.54
C LYS A 46 1.51 -3.76 -26.75
N SER A 47 2.59 -4.09 -26.03
CA SER A 47 3.22 -5.41 -26.16
C SER A 47 2.31 -6.51 -25.59
N LEU A 48 1.64 -6.27 -24.46
CA LEU A 48 0.65 -7.18 -23.89
C LEU A 48 -0.53 -7.42 -24.83
N ILE A 49 -1.06 -6.36 -25.45
CA ILE A 49 -2.17 -6.47 -26.41
C ILE A 49 -1.77 -7.31 -27.62
N ARG A 50 -0.56 -7.10 -28.16
CA ARG A 50 -0.04 -7.92 -29.27
C ARG A 50 0.12 -9.37 -28.89
N LYS A 51 0.64 -9.65 -27.69
CA LYS A 51 0.80 -11.02 -27.17
C LYS A 51 -0.55 -11.72 -27.07
N TRP A 52 -1.56 -11.05 -26.49
CA TRP A 52 -2.91 -11.59 -26.41
C TRP A 52 -3.53 -11.85 -27.79
N ALA A 53 -3.34 -10.91 -28.73
CA ALA A 53 -3.83 -11.06 -30.10
C ALA A 53 -3.16 -12.22 -30.85
N SER A 54 -1.89 -12.54 -30.55
CA SER A 54 -1.17 -13.68 -31.15
C SER A 54 -1.48 -15.04 -30.51
N GLU A 55 -2.07 -15.04 -29.32
CA GLU A 55 -2.50 -16.27 -28.61
C GLU A 55 -3.91 -16.72 -29.05
N LYS A 56 -4.59 -15.96 -29.90
CA LYS A 56 -5.93 -16.24 -30.44
C LYS A 56 -5.85 -16.70 -31.89
#